data_AF-A0A7W1ND81-F1
#
_entry.id   AF-A0A7W1ND81-F1
#
_cell.length_a   1.000
_cell.length_b   1.000
_cell.length_c   1.000
_cell.angle_alpha   90.00
_cell.angle_beta   90.00
_cell.angle_gamma   90.00
#
_symmetry.space_group_name_H-M   'P 1'
#
loop_
_entity.id
_entity.type
_entity.pdbx_description
1 polymer ?
#
loop_
_entity_poly.entity_id
_entity_poly.type
_entity_poly.pdbx_seq_one_letter_code
_entity_poly.pdbx_strand_id
1 'polypeptide(L)'
;MSDITRRRAPTRGAFTLFEIAIALLVMAIAVISIAGLFSAGLRSQQQARFRLLASAKAIDLVEAFNACTPINPTADIEGLDTWDSSTHYRAYAPDLECRLASHRFGVNPLPLEIARRLDSDDDEIARLIADGAYIYYSQPLATTSWEEGVVPQSPPSELRRLVFAFVGEAQANAIPSLAQKAWPYYVPYPSPPSHVHHAQPFMPSEPWPNAWFTTLGLPRCLLWERTCDPDVQTVFASVGGDGLDYGYLPYAGIPPATMTAANGLPAVRRYLQAALWYAQRIGLPATAVVGLTAPLDDFVPAVEPWRQTLAYRYLAHAATCLTRWRDLGQLQTGEVVPAAALGGQTMPAVTITHDLITRWHETCLALGARFAATYPYDWSVPRAAERPMMMDWPLIESDLFSPPHSAAIGGLSPTTTATMWKPVAAQDVERAGASMSYPSASLTPALWGDTRHFTLAAPFTAAERCRELVFWSVDWQAYEDYETAPS
;
A
#
# COMPACT_ATOMS: atom_id res chain seq x y z
N MET A 1 -58.73 -11.00 94.48
CA MET A 1 -57.64 -11.86 94.95
C MET A 1 -56.84 -12.32 93.74
N SER A 2 -55.88 -11.51 93.29
CA SER A 2 -55.00 -11.81 92.16
C SER A 2 -53.56 -11.91 92.66
N ASP A 3 -53.02 -13.12 92.67
CA ASP A 3 -51.69 -13.44 93.17
C ASP A 3 -50.65 -13.16 92.08
N ILE A 4 -50.05 -11.97 92.13
CA ILE A 4 -48.97 -11.55 91.23
C ILE A 4 -47.68 -12.21 91.70
N THR A 5 -47.39 -13.39 91.16
CA THR A 5 -46.12 -14.08 91.33
C THR A 5 -44.99 -13.32 90.61
N ARG A 6 -44.27 -12.47 91.35
CA ARG A 6 -42.99 -11.89 90.91
C ARG A 6 -42.00 -13.01 90.60
N ARG A 7 -41.86 -13.38 89.33
CA ARG A 7 -40.68 -14.12 88.84
C ARG A 7 -39.46 -13.25 89.11
N ARG A 8 -38.60 -13.66 90.04
CA ARG A 8 -37.27 -13.06 90.21
C ARG A 8 -36.54 -13.18 88.87
N ALA A 9 -36.20 -12.04 88.27
CA ALA A 9 -35.35 -12.02 87.10
C ALA A 9 -34.05 -12.77 87.45
N PRO A 10 -33.61 -13.74 86.63
CA PRO A 10 -32.36 -14.42 86.88
C PRO A 10 -31.26 -13.37 86.98
N THR A 11 -30.56 -13.35 88.10
CA THR A 11 -29.36 -12.55 88.29
C THR A 11 -28.38 -12.95 87.21
N ARG A 12 -28.20 -12.08 86.20
CA ARG A 12 -27.23 -12.28 85.12
C ARG A 12 -25.86 -12.42 85.78
N GLY A 13 -25.30 -13.63 85.77
CA GLY A 13 -23.93 -13.86 86.19
C GLY A 13 -23.01 -13.01 85.33
N ALA A 14 -22.12 -12.24 85.94
CA ALA A 14 -21.08 -11.52 85.22
C ALA A 14 -20.16 -12.55 84.53
N PHE A 15 -19.75 -12.27 83.29
CA PHE A 15 -18.80 -13.12 82.57
C PHE A 15 -17.48 -13.18 83.32
N THR A 16 -16.90 -14.38 83.39
CA THR A 16 -15.56 -14.59 83.93
C THR A 16 -14.50 -14.04 82.98
N LEU A 17 -13.33 -13.66 83.51
CA LEU A 17 -12.20 -13.17 82.70
C LEU A 17 -11.80 -14.18 81.60
N PHE A 18 -11.93 -15.48 81.89
CA PHE A 18 -11.64 -16.56 80.95
C PHE A 18 -12.63 -16.59 79.78
N GLU A 19 -13.94 -16.45 80.05
CA GLU A 19 -14.97 -16.37 79.01
C GLU A 19 -14.77 -15.14 78.12
N ILE A 20 -14.40 -13.99 78.71
CA ILE A 20 -14.06 -12.78 77.97
C ILE A 20 -12.83 -13.01 77.07
N ALA A 21 -11.77 -13.64 77.59
CA ALA A 21 -10.56 -13.93 76.83
C ALA A 21 -10.83 -14.86 75.63
N ILE A 22 -11.64 -15.92 75.82
CA ILE A 22 -12.06 -16.80 74.72
C ILE A 22 -12.91 -16.04 73.70
N ALA A 23 -13.87 -15.24 74.15
CA ALA A 23 -14.72 -14.46 73.25
C ALA A 23 -13.89 -13.48 72.38
N LEU A 24 -12.90 -12.82 72.98
CA LEU A 24 -11.97 -11.93 72.26
C LEU A 24 -11.09 -12.70 71.26
N LEU A 25 -10.60 -13.88 71.62
CA LEU A 25 -9.80 -14.73 70.72
C LEU A 25 -10.63 -15.19 69.50
N VAL A 26 -11.85 -15.66 69.73
CA VAL A 26 -12.76 -16.08 68.65
C VAL A 26 -13.09 -14.91 67.74
N MET A 27 -13.36 -13.73 68.32
CA MET A 27 -13.61 -12.51 67.54
C MET A 27 -12.38 -12.10 66.73
N ALA A 28 -11.16 -12.17 67.29
CA ALA A 28 -9.93 -11.86 66.58
C ALA A 28 -9.71 -12.81 65.38
N ILE A 29 -9.88 -14.12 65.57
CA ILE A 29 -9.78 -15.11 64.48
C ILE A 29 -10.84 -14.85 63.40
N ALA A 30 -12.08 -14.55 63.79
CA ALA A 30 -13.15 -14.23 62.86
C ALA A 30 -12.84 -12.97 62.04
N VAL A 31 -12.36 -11.89 62.68
CA VAL A 31 -11.99 -10.65 62.00
C VAL A 31 -10.82 -10.87 61.04
N ILE A 32 -9.78 -11.61 61.44
CA ILE A 32 -8.63 -11.94 60.58
C ILE A 32 -9.09 -12.79 59.39
N SER A 33 -9.97 -13.77 59.61
CA SER A 33 -10.50 -14.63 58.55
C SER A 33 -11.35 -13.84 57.55
N ILE A 34 -12.22 -12.95 58.05
CA ILE A 34 -13.04 -12.07 57.20
C ILE A 34 -12.15 -11.10 56.42
N ALA A 35 -11.14 -10.49 57.06
CA ALA A 35 -10.20 -9.61 56.39
C ALA A 35 -9.42 -10.34 55.27
N GLY A 36 -8.98 -11.58 55.53
CA GLY A 36 -8.36 -12.44 54.53
C GLY A 36 -9.28 -12.74 53.35
N LEU A 37 -10.51 -13.20 53.60
CA LEU A 37 -11.51 -13.48 52.58
C LEU A 37 -11.89 -12.23 51.77
N PHE A 38 -11.96 -11.06 52.42
CA PHE A 38 -12.26 -9.80 51.75
C PHE A 38 -11.14 -9.42 50.76
N SER A 39 -9.87 -9.56 51.16
CA SER A 39 -8.74 -9.28 50.27
C SER A 39 -8.69 -10.23 49.07
N ALA A 40 -8.97 -11.52 49.27
CA ALA A 40 -9.06 -12.50 48.19
C ALA A 40 -10.26 -12.21 47.26
N GLY A 41 -11.41 -11.82 47.82
CA GLY A 41 -12.60 -11.42 47.07
C GLY A 41 -12.34 -10.20 46.20
N LEU A 42 -11.67 -9.16 46.74
CA LEU A 42 -11.30 -7.96 45.98
C LEU A 42 -10.34 -8.29 44.84
N ARG A 43 -9.32 -9.13 45.07
CA ARG A 43 -8.39 -9.56 44.00
C ARG A 43 -9.12 -10.33 42.89
N SER A 44 -10.04 -11.22 43.25
CA SER A 44 -10.84 -11.97 42.29
C SER A 44 -11.75 -11.04 41.46
N GLN A 45 -12.40 -10.06 42.11
CA GLN A 45 -13.21 -9.06 41.41
C GLN A 45 -12.37 -8.17 40.48
N GLN A 46 -11.20 -7.73 40.92
CA GLN A 46 -10.25 -6.98 40.09
C GLN A 46 -9.81 -7.80 38.88
N GLN A 47 -9.44 -9.07 39.07
CA GLN A 47 -9.05 -9.96 37.97
C GLN A 47 -10.20 -10.18 36.97
N ALA A 48 -11.42 -10.41 37.45
CA ALA A 48 -12.60 -10.54 36.60
C ALA A 48 -12.85 -9.26 35.77
N ARG A 49 -12.67 -8.09 36.39
CA ARG A 49 -12.78 -6.79 35.72
C ARG A 49 -11.72 -6.62 34.64
N PHE A 50 -10.45 -6.95 34.92
CA PHE A 50 -9.39 -6.86 33.91
C PHE A 50 -9.56 -7.85 32.76
N ARG A 51 -10.12 -9.05 33.01
CA ARG A 51 -10.48 -9.98 31.93
C ARG A 51 -11.54 -9.41 30.98
N LEU A 52 -12.53 -8.70 31.52
CA LEU A 52 -13.53 -8.00 30.69
C LEU A 52 -12.90 -6.86 29.89
N LEU A 53 -12.03 -6.05 30.51
CA LEU A 53 -11.30 -4.98 29.82
C LEU A 53 -10.37 -5.53 28.73
N ALA A 54 -9.66 -6.63 28.99
CA ALA A 54 -8.83 -7.33 28.01
C ALA A 54 -9.65 -7.82 26.82
N SER A 55 -10.81 -8.45 27.09
CA SER A 55 -11.70 -8.94 26.03
C SER A 55 -12.26 -7.79 25.18
N ALA A 56 -12.72 -6.71 25.82
CA ALA A 56 -13.20 -5.52 25.12
C ALA A 56 -12.08 -4.87 24.29
N LYS A 57 -10.85 -4.82 24.82
CA LYS A 57 -9.71 -4.26 24.10
C LYS A 57 -9.31 -5.14 22.92
N ALA A 58 -9.32 -6.47 23.07
CA ALA A 58 -9.06 -7.37 21.96
C ALA A 58 -10.04 -7.16 20.79
N ILE A 59 -11.33 -6.98 21.10
CA ILE A 59 -12.36 -6.65 20.09
C ILE A 59 -12.06 -5.31 19.42
N ASP A 60 -11.76 -4.28 20.21
CA ASP A 60 -11.37 -2.95 19.71
C ASP A 60 -10.14 -3.01 18.79
N LEU A 61 -9.11 -3.79 19.13
CA LEU A 61 -7.92 -3.98 18.29
C LEU A 61 -8.28 -4.65 16.94
N VAL A 62 -9.15 -5.66 16.97
CA VAL A 62 -9.62 -6.35 15.76
C VAL A 62 -10.47 -5.43 14.89
N GLU A 63 -11.40 -4.67 15.48
CA GLU A 63 -12.21 -3.70 14.77
C GLU A 63 -11.35 -2.58 14.18
N ALA A 64 -10.42 -2.02 14.96
CA ALA A 64 -9.46 -1.03 14.50
C ALA A 64 -8.66 -1.56 13.31
N PHE A 65 -8.11 -2.78 13.39
CA PHE A 65 -7.36 -3.39 12.31
C PHE A 65 -8.17 -3.53 11.01
N ASN A 66 -9.44 -3.93 11.14
CA ASN A 66 -10.36 -4.04 10.00
C ASN A 66 -10.80 -2.66 9.45
N ALA A 67 -10.92 -1.66 10.32
CA ALA A 67 -11.36 -0.30 9.99
C ALA A 67 -10.21 0.63 9.58
N CYS A 68 -8.95 0.25 9.81
CA CYS A 68 -7.75 0.91 9.29
C CYS A 68 -7.85 0.94 7.77
N THR A 69 -8.54 1.93 7.21
CA THR A 69 -8.46 2.19 5.77
C THR A 69 -6.97 2.39 5.45
N PRO A 70 -6.44 1.83 4.35
CA PRO A 70 -5.13 2.23 3.87
C PRO A 70 -5.23 3.70 3.47
N ILE A 71 -5.03 4.60 4.45
CA ILE A 71 -5.21 6.03 4.30
C ILE A 71 -4.12 6.54 3.36
N ASN A 72 -4.62 7.09 2.25
CA ASN A 72 -3.96 7.83 1.18
C ASN A 72 -2.65 7.24 0.62
N PRO A 73 -2.74 6.24 -0.28
CA PRO A 73 -1.61 5.71 -1.04
C PRO A 73 -1.03 6.70 -2.08
N THR A 74 -1.23 8.01 -1.95
CA THR A 74 -0.70 8.98 -2.94
C THR A 74 0.40 9.89 -2.41
N ALA A 75 0.68 9.92 -1.10
CA ALA A 75 1.69 10.82 -0.56
C ALA A 75 3.11 10.24 -0.64
N ASP A 76 3.34 9.01 -0.14
CA ASP A 76 4.70 8.46 0.00
C ASP A 76 4.73 6.92 -0.19
N ILE A 77 4.15 6.42 -1.28
CA ILE A 77 4.10 4.97 -1.57
C ILE A 77 5.41 4.40 -2.11
N GLU A 78 6.42 5.23 -2.34
CA GLU A 78 7.72 4.73 -2.77
C GLU A 78 8.80 5.14 -1.77
N GLY A 79 9.81 4.28 -1.58
CA GLY A 79 11.01 4.45 -0.77
C GLY A 79 12.19 3.73 -1.43
N LEU A 80 13.44 4.10 -1.13
CA LEU A 80 14.59 3.34 -1.64
C LEU A 80 14.63 1.94 -1.03
N ASP A 81 14.37 1.89 0.28
CA ASP A 81 14.24 0.66 1.03
C ASP A 81 12.78 0.42 1.48
N THR A 82 12.46 -0.83 1.83
CA THR A 82 11.12 -1.23 2.29
C THR A 82 10.61 -0.46 3.51
N TRP A 83 11.53 0.06 4.32
CA TRP A 83 11.24 0.79 5.56
C TRP A 83 11.24 2.31 5.40
N ASP A 84 11.62 2.84 4.24
CA ASP A 84 11.71 4.30 4.03
C ASP A 84 10.33 4.94 3.84
N SER A 85 9.36 4.19 3.30
CA SER A 85 7.99 4.63 3.22
C SER A 85 7.28 4.38 4.54
N SER A 86 6.91 5.45 5.24
CA SER A 86 6.10 5.37 6.46
C SER A 86 4.79 4.61 6.25
N THR A 87 4.22 4.67 5.04
CA THR A 87 3.03 3.93 4.63
C THR A 87 3.31 2.44 4.53
N HIS A 88 4.46 2.02 3.98
CA HIS A 88 4.84 0.60 3.91
C HIS A 88 5.22 0.04 5.28
N TYR A 89 6.00 0.79 6.05
CA TYR A 89 6.44 0.39 7.38
C TYR A 89 5.29 0.28 8.40
N ARG A 90 4.20 1.06 8.25
CA ARG A 90 3.09 1.09 9.24
C ARG A 90 1.73 0.74 8.68
N ALA A 91 1.28 1.38 7.60
CA ALA A 91 -0.11 1.24 7.11
C ALA A 91 -0.34 -0.09 6.36
N TYR A 92 0.69 -0.60 5.67
CA TYR A 92 0.70 -1.87 4.96
C TYR A 92 1.49 -2.96 5.68
N ALA A 93 1.98 -2.69 6.89
CA ALA A 93 2.67 -3.70 7.67
C ALA A 93 1.71 -4.89 7.89
N PRO A 94 2.15 -6.11 7.53
CA PRO A 94 1.30 -7.28 7.61
C PRO A 94 1.00 -7.67 9.06
N ASP A 95 1.83 -7.19 9.98
CA ASP A 95 1.73 -7.41 11.41
C ASP A 95 0.70 -6.47 12.05
N LEU A 96 -0.21 -7.08 12.81
CA LEU A 96 -1.31 -6.43 13.53
C LEU A 96 -0.78 -5.28 14.40
N GLU A 97 0.34 -5.52 15.08
CA GLU A 97 0.99 -4.57 15.97
C GLU A 97 1.57 -3.36 15.24
N CYS A 98 2.22 -3.53 14.08
CA CYS A 98 2.80 -2.42 13.34
C CYS A 98 1.71 -1.50 12.77
N ARG A 99 0.58 -2.07 12.36
CA ARG A 99 -0.57 -1.32 11.85
C ARG A 99 -1.32 -0.58 12.95
N LEU A 100 -1.45 -1.19 14.12
CA LEU A 100 -2.16 -0.59 15.25
C LEU A 100 -1.28 0.33 16.10
N ALA A 101 0.05 0.14 16.09
CA ALA A 101 1.03 0.95 16.82
C ALA A 101 1.22 2.34 16.22
N SER A 102 0.13 3.10 16.18
CA SER A 102 0.11 4.50 15.81
C SER A 102 -0.78 5.28 16.75
N HIS A 103 -0.50 6.58 16.84
CA HIS A 103 -1.32 7.52 17.59
C HIS A 103 -2.80 7.52 17.15
N ARG A 104 -3.09 7.09 15.91
CA ARG A 104 -4.46 7.01 15.36
C ARG A 104 -5.25 5.80 15.83
N PHE A 105 -4.60 4.67 16.09
CA PHE A 105 -5.29 3.39 16.42
C PHE A 105 -5.12 2.98 17.88
N GLY A 106 -4.46 3.83 18.68
CA GLY A 106 -4.59 3.76 20.13
C GLY A 106 -3.76 2.71 20.80
N VAL A 107 -2.71 2.30 20.13
CA VAL A 107 -1.73 1.37 20.67
C VAL A 107 -0.40 2.07 20.56
N ASN A 108 0.31 2.18 21.68
CA ASN A 108 1.67 2.67 21.68
C ASN A 108 2.58 1.63 22.34
N PRO A 109 3.80 1.45 21.82
CA PRO A 109 4.79 0.68 22.52
C PRO A 109 5.09 1.36 23.86
N LEU A 110 5.23 0.56 24.89
CA LEU A 110 5.74 0.99 26.17
C LEU A 110 7.25 1.22 26.02
N PRO A 111 7.83 2.30 26.59
CA PRO A 111 9.26 2.49 26.61
C PRO A 111 9.98 1.23 27.09
N LEU A 112 10.99 0.78 26.35
CA LEU A 112 11.66 -0.50 26.61
C LEU A 112 12.22 -0.58 28.04
N GLU A 113 12.68 0.54 28.59
CA GLU A 113 13.18 0.63 29.97
C GLU A 113 12.09 0.38 31.02
N ILE A 114 10.86 0.80 30.75
CA ILE A 114 9.70 0.55 31.62
C ILE A 114 9.25 -0.90 31.45
N ALA A 115 9.15 -1.37 30.20
CA ALA A 115 8.71 -2.73 29.88
C ALA A 115 9.57 -3.79 30.58
N ARG A 116 10.89 -3.59 30.65
CA ARG A 116 11.85 -4.48 31.34
C ARG A 116 11.70 -4.52 32.86
N ARG A 117 10.98 -3.58 33.48
CA ARG A 117 10.74 -3.52 34.93
C ARG A 117 9.41 -4.14 35.33
N LEU A 118 8.57 -4.50 34.36
CA LEU A 118 7.27 -5.10 34.63
C LEU A 118 7.47 -6.54 35.09
N ASP A 119 6.93 -6.85 36.27
CA ASP A 119 6.81 -8.21 36.75
C ASP A 119 5.63 -8.92 36.05
N SER A 120 5.79 -10.22 35.80
CA SER A 120 4.74 -11.09 35.26
C SER A 120 4.90 -12.49 35.82
N ASP A 121 3.82 -13.28 35.78
CA ASP A 121 3.87 -14.69 36.17
C ASP A 121 4.87 -15.43 35.26
N ASP A 122 5.73 -16.25 35.85
CA ASP A 122 6.77 -17.04 35.15
C ASP A 122 7.67 -16.22 34.21
N ASP A 123 7.94 -14.95 34.54
CA ASP A 123 8.79 -14.03 33.77
C ASP A 123 8.39 -13.92 32.28
N GLU A 124 7.10 -14.05 31.99
CA GLU A 124 6.57 -14.07 30.62
C GLU A 124 6.91 -12.79 29.84
N ILE A 125 6.70 -11.61 30.42
CA ILE A 125 7.05 -10.32 29.80
C ILE A 125 8.55 -10.25 29.51
N ALA A 126 9.40 -10.68 30.45
CA ALA A 126 10.85 -10.65 30.27
C ALA A 126 11.30 -11.59 29.14
N ARG A 127 10.69 -12.78 29.02
CA ARG A 127 10.93 -13.71 27.91
C ARG A 127 10.53 -13.10 26.56
N LEU A 128 9.33 -12.53 26.47
CA LEU A 128 8.85 -11.90 25.23
C LEU A 128 9.76 -10.74 24.78
N ILE A 129 10.21 -9.90 25.72
CA ILE A 129 11.16 -8.82 25.42
C ILE A 129 12.52 -9.38 24.97
N ALA A 130 12.99 -10.46 25.60
CA ALA A 130 14.24 -11.12 25.21
C ALA A 130 14.15 -11.72 23.79
N ASP A 131 12.97 -12.19 23.39
CA ASP A 131 12.66 -12.68 22.05
C ASP A 131 12.43 -11.53 21.03
N GLY A 132 12.49 -10.27 21.47
CA GLY A 132 12.39 -9.08 20.62
C GLY A 132 10.98 -8.49 20.48
N ALA A 133 10.01 -8.98 21.25
CA ALA A 133 8.65 -8.42 21.24
C ALA A 133 8.57 -7.08 22.00
N TYR A 134 7.59 -6.27 21.61
CA TYR A 134 7.23 -5.04 22.31
C TYR A 134 6.03 -5.26 23.23
N ILE A 135 6.01 -4.55 24.35
CA ILE A 135 4.84 -4.45 25.23
C ILE A 135 4.09 -3.18 24.84
N TYR A 136 2.78 -3.27 24.72
CA TYR A 136 1.92 -2.20 24.28
C TYR A 136 0.92 -1.80 25.37
N TYR A 137 0.46 -0.55 25.33
CA TYR A 137 -0.62 -0.07 26.17
C TYR A 137 -1.67 0.67 25.33
N SER A 138 -2.92 0.68 25.82
CA SER A 138 -4.00 1.38 25.15
C SER A 138 -3.90 2.89 25.40
N GLN A 139 -3.88 3.68 24.33
CA GLN A 139 -4.10 5.12 24.40
C GLN A 139 -5.63 5.37 24.40
N PRO A 140 -6.18 6.07 25.42
CA PRO A 140 -7.63 6.20 25.60
C PRO A 140 -8.35 7.10 24.58
N LEU A 141 -7.65 7.67 23.59
CA LEU A 141 -8.18 8.73 22.70
C LEU A 141 -8.19 8.37 21.20
N ALA A 142 -7.98 7.11 20.85
CA ALA A 142 -7.77 6.68 19.46
C ALA A 142 -8.97 6.76 18.51
N THR A 143 -10.05 7.43 18.90
CA THR A 143 -11.26 7.54 18.07
C THR A 143 -11.97 8.89 18.19
N THR A 144 -11.37 9.92 18.80
CA THR A 144 -12.01 11.24 18.86
C THR A 144 -11.74 12.05 17.59
N SER A 145 -12.37 11.64 16.48
CA SER A 145 -12.47 12.38 15.21
C SER A 145 -11.19 12.48 14.36
N TRP A 146 -11.36 12.95 13.12
CA TRP A 146 -10.37 13.03 12.04
C TRP A 146 -9.18 14.00 12.26
N GLU A 147 -9.00 14.53 13.46
CA GLU A 147 -7.95 15.52 13.76
C GLU A 147 -6.73 14.87 14.43
N GLU A 148 -5.56 14.97 13.79
CA GLU A 148 -4.26 14.62 14.38
C GLU A 148 -3.81 15.70 15.39
N GLY A 149 -4.62 15.93 16.42
CA GLY A 149 -4.33 16.89 17.47
C GLY A 149 -3.44 16.34 18.58
N VAL A 150 -2.72 17.24 19.26
CA VAL A 150 -2.00 16.95 20.51
C VAL A 150 -2.99 16.38 21.53
N VAL A 151 -2.65 15.22 22.10
CA VAL A 151 -3.47 14.48 23.06
C VAL A 151 -3.79 15.40 24.26
N PRO A 152 -5.06 15.77 24.52
CA PRO A 152 -5.41 16.45 25.75
C PRO A 152 -5.07 15.54 26.94
N GLN A 153 -4.35 16.08 27.93
CA GLN A 153 -4.08 15.37 29.19
C GLN A 153 -5.42 14.95 29.82
N SER A 154 -5.72 13.65 29.73
CA SER A 154 -6.85 13.03 30.41
C SER A 154 -6.35 12.29 31.65
N PRO A 155 -7.15 12.27 32.74
CA PRO A 155 -6.83 11.47 33.92
C PRO A 155 -6.52 10.02 33.53
N PRO A 156 -5.61 9.34 34.25
CA PRO A 156 -5.31 7.94 34.00
C PRO A 156 -6.58 7.09 33.99
N SER A 157 -6.89 6.48 32.84
CA SER A 157 -7.96 5.48 32.78
C SER A 157 -7.40 4.14 33.24
N GLU A 158 -8.24 3.30 33.85
CA GLU A 158 -7.82 1.94 34.25
C GLU A 158 -7.36 1.09 33.05
N LEU A 159 -7.81 1.43 31.83
CA LEU A 159 -7.31 0.83 30.59
C LEU A 159 -5.81 1.05 30.37
N ARG A 160 -5.19 2.07 30.97
CA ARG A 160 -3.74 2.27 30.90
C ARG A 160 -2.97 1.27 31.75
N ARG A 161 -3.59 0.67 32.78
CA ARG A 161 -2.99 -0.42 33.56
C ARG A 161 -3.00 -1.74 32.82
N LEU A 162 -3.84 -1.85 31.79
CA LEU A 162 -3.86 -3.00 30.91
C LEU A 162 -2.75 -2.83 29.86
N VAL A 163 -1.74 -3.69 29.94
CA VAL A 163 -0.69 -3.82 28.92
C VAL A 163 -0.86 -5.14 28.19
N PHE A 164 -0.36 -5.23 26.97
CA PHE A 164 -0.49 -6.43 26.15
C PHE A 164 0.66 -6.61 25.17
N ALA A 165 0.83 -7.81 24.64
CA ALA A 165 1.81 -8.13 23.63
C ALA A 165 1.20 -9.09 22.60
N PHE A 166 1.89 -9.18 21.46
CA PHE A 166 1.56 -10.11 20.39
C PHE A 166 2.61 -11.22 20.42
N VAL A 167 2.16 -12.46 20.63
CA VAL A 167 3.01 -13.64 20.77
C VAL A 167 2.87 -14.50 19.51
N GLY A 168 4.00 -15.06 19.07
CA GLY A 168 4.12 -15.86 17.84
C GLY A 168 5.00 -15.16 16.80
N GLU A 169 5.36 -15.88 15.74
CA GLU A 169 6.20 -15.36 14.67
C GLU A 169 5.49 -14.26 13.86
N ALA A 170 6.27 -13.33 13.30
CA ALA A 170 5.76 -12.33 12.38
C ALA A 170 4.90 -12.99 11.30
N GLN A 171 3.66 -12.52 11.14
CA GLN A 171 2.89 -12.92 9.99
C GLN A 171 3.46 -12.10 8.85
N ALA A 172 4.49 -12.64 8.19
CA ALA A 172 4.78 -12.23 6.83
C ALA A 172 3.52 -12.56 6.02
N ASN A 173 2.56 -11.65 5.97
CA ASN A 173 1.52 -11.66 4.96
C ASN A 173 2.14 -11.14 3.67
N ALA A 174 1.58 -11.54 2.53
CA ALA A 174 2.01 -11.02 1.24
C ALA A 174 2.08 -9.48 1.31
N ILE A 175 3.24 -8.93 0.96
CA ILE A 175 3.43 -7.48 0.94
C ILE A 175 2.40 -6.92 -0.07
N PRO A 176 1.42 -6.10 0.36
CA PRO A 176 0.31 -5.69 -0.50
C PRO A 176 0.77 -4.73 -1.61
N SER A 177 1.91 -4.06 -1.40
CA SER A 177 2.55 -3.17 -2.36
C SER A 177 4.06 -3.12 -2.13
N LEU A 178 4.85 -3.03 -3.19
CA LEU A 178 6.29 -2.91 -3.05
C LEU A 178 6.66 -1.49 -2.70
N ALA A 179 7.34 -1.29 -1.56
CA ALA A 179 7.73 0.05 -1.17
C ALA A 179 8.69 0.68 -2.16
N GLN A 180 9.45 -0.08 -2.92
CA GLN A 180 10.35 0.49 -3.93
C GLN A 180 9.63 0.81 -5.23
N LYS A 181 8.41 0.32 -5.41
CA LYS A 181 7.60 0.56 -6.60
C LYS A 181 6.13 0.32 -6.29
N ALA A 182 5.34 1.39 -6.26
CA ALA A 182 3.91 1.37 -5.94
C ALA A 182 3.03 0.87 -7.10
N TRP A 183 3.46 -0.22 -7.69
CA TRP A 183 3.03 -0.82 -8.93
C TRP A 183 1.62 -1.42 -8.87
N PRO A 184 0.87 -1.53 -9.99
CA PRO A 184 1.10 -0.89 -11.28
C PRO A 184 0.80 0.59 -11.25
N TYR A 185 1.56 1.34 -12.05
CA TYR A 185 1.18 2.71 -12.33
C TYR A 185 -0.01 2.75 -13.25
N TYR A 186 -0.99 3.57 -12.87
CA TYR A 186 -2.14 3.88 -13.67
C TYR A 186 -1.94 5.23 -14.36
N VAL A 187 -2.25 5.28 -15.65
CA VAL A 187 -2.32 6.54 -16.41
C VAL A 187 -3.63 6.60 -17.19
N PRO A 188 -4.16 7.80 -17.51
CA PRO A 188 -5.33 7.92 -18.37
C PRO A 188 -5.01 7.39 -19.77
N TYR A 189 -5.78 6.47 -20.35
CA TYR A 189 -5.54 6.01 -21.71
C TYR A 189 -6.44 6.72 -22.73
N PRO A 190 -5.89 7.16 -23.88
CA PRO A 190 -4.48 7.20 -24.22
C PRO A 190 -3.71 8.29 -23.46
N SER A 191 -2.45 8.02 -23.09
CA SER A 191 -1.56 8.95 -22.37
C SER A 191 -0.35 9.36 -23.20
N PRO A 192 0.33 10.48 -22.86
CA PRO A 192 1.70 10.69 -23.32
C PRO A 192 2.66 9.71 -22.63
N PRO A 193 3.96 9.71 -23.00
CA PRO A 193 4.97 9.05 -22.19
C PRO A 193 4.92 9.52 -20.74
N SER A 194 4.78 8.56 -19.82
CA SER A 194 4.62 8.84 -18.39
C SER A 194 5.89 9.45 -17.81
N HIS A 195 5.71 10.59 -17.16
CA HIS A 195 6.80 11.38 -16.60
C HIS A 195 6.39 12.02 -15.27
N VAL A 196 7.38 12.36 -14.47
CA VAL A 196 7.18 12.98 -13.15
C VAL A 196 7.87 14.32 -13.13
N HIS A 197 7.19 15.32 -12.58
CA HIS A 197 7.83 16.56 -12.16
C HIS A 197 8.21 16.45 -10.69
N HIS A 198 9.48 16.21 -10.41
CA HIS A 198 9.98 16.18 -9.03
C HIS A 198 10.31 17.60 -8.58
N ALA A 199 9.29 18.31 -8.08
CA ALA A 199 9.43 19.70 -7.65
C ALA A 199 10.02 19.85 -6.24
N GLN A 200 10.10 18.78 -5.45
CA GLN A 200 10.25 18.91 -4.01
C GLN A 200 11.71 19.07 -3.54
N PRO A 201 12.03 20.15 -2.80
CA PRO A 201 13.38 20.47 -2.33
C PRO A 201 13.82 19.70 -1.08
N PHE A 202 12.95 18.88 -0.47
CA PHE A 202 13.26 18.16 0.78
C PHE A 202 13.87 16.76 0.56
N MET A 203 13.84 16.23 -0.67
CA MET A 203 14.57 15.01 -0.98
C MET A 203 16.07 15.32 -1.12
N PRO A 204 16.96 14.41 -0.70
CA PRO A 204 18.39 14.67 -0.61
C PRO A 204 18.96 15.20 -1.93
N SER A 205 19.79 16.23 -1.83
CA SER A 205 20.40 16.98 -2.92
C SER A 205 21.49 16.22 -3.71
N GLU A 206 21.67 14.92 -3.47
CA GLU A 206 22.82 14.12 -3.91
C GLU A 206 22.48 13.05 -4.98
N PRO A 207 23.50 12.66 -5.75
CA PRO A 207 23.68 13.09 -7.13
C PRO A 207 22.73 12.32 -8.05
N TRP A 208 21.65 12.98 -8.45
CA TRP A 208 20.86 12.54 -9.58
C TRP A 208 21.80 12.58 -10.81
N PRO A 209 21.97 11.49 -11.58
CA PRO A 209 22.80 11.48 -12.79
C PRO A 209 22.08 12.21 -13.94
N ASN A 210 21.74 13.48 -13.73
CA ASN A 210 20.83 14.25 -14.60
C ASN A 210 21.52 15.41 -15.31
N ALA A 211 22.81 15.26 -15.63
CA ALA A 211 23.50 16.14 -16.58
C ALA A 211 22.88 16.13 -18.00
N TRP A 212 21.92 15.24 -18.27
CA TRP A 212 21.19 15.14 -19.54
C TRP A 212 19.86 15.91 -19.56
N PHE A 213 19.33 16.35 -18.41
CA PHE A 213 18.09 17.14 -18.36
C PHE A 213 18.33 18.64 -18.53
N THR A 214 19.59 19.07 -18.42
CA THR A 214 20.01 20.43 -18.78
C THR A 214 20.01 20.67 -20.29
N THR A 215 20.02 19.62 -21.13
CA THR A 215 20.11 19.76 -22.59
C THR A 215 18.82 20.28 -23.23
N LEU A 216 17.67 20.16 -22.54
CA LEU A 216 16.38 20.75 -22.96
C LEU A 216 15.92 21.90 -22.04
N GLY A 217 16.77 22.36 -21.13
CA GLY A 217 16.48 23.49 -20.24
C GLY A 217 15.37 23.26 -19.20
N LEU A 218 14.91 22.02 -18.99
CA LEU A 218 13.86 21.69 -18.03
C LEU A 218 14.46 20.96 -16.82
N PRO A 219 14.82 21.69 -15.74
CA PRO A 219 15.25 21.04 -14.52
C PRO A 219 14.08 20.24 -13.94
N ARG A 220 14.31 18.94 -13.66
CA ARG A 220 13.47 18.08 -12.79
C ARG A 220 12.23 17.40 -13.42
N CYS A 221 12.26 17.10 -14.71
CA CYS A 221 11.32 16.13 -15.28
C CYS A 221 12.01 14.79 -15.44
N LEU A 222 11.37 13.67 -15.09
CA LEU A 222 11.90 12.34 -15.33
C LEU A 222 10.93 11.52 -16.17
N LEU A 223 11.41 10.99 -17.29
CA LEU A 223 10.70 10.05 -18.13
C LEU A 223 10.85 8.63 -17.58
N TRP A 224 9.80 8.14 -16.91
CA TRP A 224 9.82 6.83 -16.26
C TRP A 224 9.99 5.69 -17.27
N GLU A 225 9.27 5.75 -18.38
CA GLU A 225 9.19 4.66 -19.38
C GLU A 225 10.49 4.45 -20.16
N ARG A 226 11.41 5.43 -20.12
CA ARG A 226 12.76 5.31 -20.69
C ARG A 226 13.54 4.14 -20.08
N THR A 227 13.23 3.80 -18.84
CA THR A 227 13.91 2.73 -18.10
C THR A 227 13.64 1.35 -18.71
N CYS A 228 12.50 1.18 -19.38
CA CYS A 228 12.16 -0.04 -20.11
C CYS A 228 12.50 0.06 -21.60
N ASP A 229 12.41 1.25 -22.19
CA ASP A 229 12.75 1.48 -23.60
C ASP A 229 13.43 2.83 -23.84
N PRO A 230 14.74 2.86 -24.20
CA PRO A 230 15.44 4.12 -24.46
C PRO A 230 14.86 4.90 -25.64
N ASP A 231 14.21 4.24 -26.61
CA ASP A 231 13.65 4.90 -27.79
C ASP A 231 12.42 5.79 -27.44
N VAL A 232 11.74 5.53 -26.31
CA VAL A 232 10.64 6.38 -25.80
C VAL A 232 11.11 7.80 -25.49
N GLN A 233 12.40 8.00 -25.23
CA GLN A 233 12.98 9.33 -25.06
C GLN A 233 12.69 10.24 -26.25
N THR A 234 12.76 9.73 -27.48
CA THR A 234 12.50 10.52 -28.69
C THR A 234 11.03 10.94 -28.80
N VAL A 235 10.10 10.09 -28.35
CA VAL A 235 8.66 10.39 -28.29
C VAL A 235 8.35 11.45 -27.24
N PHE A 236 9.09 11.41 -26.12
CA PHE A 236 8.94 12.39 -25.06
C PHE A 236 9.57 13.74 -25.44
N ALA A 237 10.84 13.76 -25.82
CA ALA A 237 11.56 14.96 -26.24
C ALA A 237 12.84 14.62 -27.03
N SER A 238 12.98 15.19 -28.22
CA SER A 238 14.18 15.09 -29.05
C SER A 238 14.36 16.33 -29.94
N VAL A 239 15.55 16.50 -30.49
CA VAL A 239 15.82 17.51 -31.53
C VAL A 239 15.95 16.78 -32.87
N GLY A 240 15.17 17.20 -33.86
CA GLY A 240 15.19 16.63 -35.20
C GLY A 240 16.41 17.06 -36.01
N GLY A 241 16.63 16.42 -37.16
CA GLY A 241 17.71 16.79 -38.09
C GLY A 241 17.58 18.20 -38.68
N ASP A 242 16.41 18.82 -38.55
CA ASP A 242 16.08 20.19 -38.93
C ASP A 242 16.34 21.21 -37.79
N GLY A 243 16.80 20.76 -36.62
CA GLY A 243 17.04 21.59 -35.45
C GLY A 243 15.78 22.00 -34.68
N LEU A 244 14.61 21.45 -35.01
CA LEU A 244 13.36 21.71 -34.28
C LEU A 244 13.17 20.71 -33.14
N ASP A 245 12.40 21.11 -32.12
CA ASP A 245 12.05 20.24 -30.99
C ASP A 245 10.84 19.35 -31.30
N TYR A 246 11.00 18.04 -31.13
CA TYR A 246 9.99 17.00 -31.34
C TYR A 246 9.60 16.31 -30.04
N GLY A 247 8.44 15.65 -30.06
CA GLY A 247 7.91 14.89 -28.94
C GLY A 247 6.82 15.60 -28.14
N TYR A 248 6.38 14.95 -27.07
CA TYR A 248 5.32 15.44 -26.19
C TYR A 248 5.72 16.70 -25.41
N LEU A 249 6.93 16.73 -24.84
CA LEU A 249 7.37 17.78 -23.93
C LEU A 249 7.39 19.17 -24.57
N PRO A 250 7.88 19.37 -25.82
CA PRO A 250 7.79 20.67 -26.49
C PRO A 250 6.35 21.13 -26.74
N TYR A 251 5.39 20.21 -26.90
CA TYR A 251 3.98 20.54 -27.04
C TYR A 251 3.33 20.89 -25.69
N ALA A 252 3.55 20.04 -24.67
CA ALA A 252 3.00 20.23 -23.33
C ALA A 252 3.64 21.40 -22.57
N GLY A 253 4.88 21.73 -22.90
CA GLY A 253 5.63 22.83 -22.31
C GLY A 253 5.18 24.22 -22.77
N ILE A 254 4.28 24.33 -23.76
CA ILE A 254 3.73 25.63 -24.17
C ILE A 254 2.76 26.11 -23.08
N PRO A 255 3.01 27.25 -22.42
CA PRO A 255 2.11 27.76 -21.40
C PRO A 255 0.70 27.96 -21.97
N PRO A 256 -0.38 27.58 -21.25
CA PRO A 256 -1.74 27.76 -21.72
C PRO A 256 -2.06 29.20 -22.17
N ALA A 257 -1.45 30.19 -21.51
CA ALA A 257 -1.60 31.61 -21.81
C ALA A 257 -1.00 32.04 -23.17
N THR A 258 -0.04 31.29 -23.71
CA THR A 258 0.65 31.61 -24.97
C THR A 258 0.39 30.56 -26.06
N MET A 259 -0.45 29.56 -25.79
CA MET A 259 -0.74 28.50 -26.73
C MET A 259 -1.76 28.96 -27.77
N THR A 260 -1.32 29.03 -29.03
CA THR A 260 -2.08 29.51 -30.20
C THR A 260 -1.98 28.49 -31.33
N ALA A 261 -2.82 28.63 -32.38
CA ALA A 261 -2.68 27.78 -33.55
C ALA A 261 -1.31 27.91 -34.24
N ALA A 262 -0.65 29.07 -34.14
CA ALA A 262 0.63 29.33 -34.78
C ALA A 262 1.79 28.53 -34.17
N ASN A 263 1.76 28.23 -32.87
CA ASN A 263 2.80 27.45 -32.18
C ASN A 263 2.33 26.04 -31.79
N GLY A 264 1.08 25.87 -31.38
CA GLY A 264 0.52 24.61 -30.92
C GLY A 264 0.32 23.58 -32.03
N LEU A 265 -0.19 23.99 -33.20
CA LEU A 265 -0.40 23.06 -34.32
C LEU A 265 0.93 22.51 -34.88
N PRO A 266 1.97 23.32 -35.14
CA PRO A 266 3.27 22.77 -35.50
C PRO A 266 3.87 21.85 -34.43
N ALA A 267 3.71 22.18 -33.14
CA ALA A 267 4.21 21.36 -32.04
C ALA A 267 3.50 20.00 -31.95
N VAL A 268 2.17 19.94 -32.09
CA VAL A 268 1.45 18.65 -32.09
C VAL A 268 1.77 17.80 -33.32
N ARG A 269 2.02 18.41 -34.49
CA ARG A 269 2.51 17.68 -35.68
C ARG A 269 3.86 17.03 -35.40
N ARG A 270 4.78 17.75 -34.72
CA ARG A 270 6.08 17.21 -34.30
C ARG A 270 5.96 16.12 -33.24
N TYR A 271 4.99 16.23 -32.34
CA TYR A 271 4.68 15.14 -31.41
C TYR A 271 4.17 13.89 -32.16
N LEU A 272 3.24 14.05 -33.10
CA LEU A 272 2.77 12.97 -33.98
C LEU A 272 3.89 12.33 -34.79
N GLN A 273 4.82 13.12 -35.34
CA GLN A 273 5.99 12.62 -36.05
C GLN A 273 6.88 11.75 -35.16
N ALA A 274 7.08 12.15 -33.90
CA ALA A 274 7.84 11.35 -32.94
C ALA A 274 7.13 10.03 -32.57
N ALA A 275 5.81 10.03 -32.43
CA ALA A 275 5.03 8.82 -32.19
C ALA A 275 5.04 7.87 -33.41
N LEU A 276 4.92 8.40 -34.63
CA LEU A 276 5.04 7.65 -35.88
C LEU A 276 6.46 7.08 -36.05
N TRP A 277 7.48 7.85 -35.70
CA TRP A 277 8.86 7.39 -35.67
C TRP A 277 9.02 6.19 -34.74
N TYR A 278 8.48 6.25 -33.52
CA TYR A 278 8.58 5.13 -32.59
C TYR A 278 7.90 3.87 -33.13
N ALA A 279 6.71 4.01 -33.72
CA ALA A 279 6.02 2.89 -34.36
C ALA A 279 6.86 2.26 -35.49
N GLN A 280 7.48 3.07 -36.36
CA GLN A 280 8.36 2.55 -37.41
C GLN A 280 9.66 1.95 -36.85
N ARG A 281 10.22 2.56 -35.80
CA ARG A 281 11.46 2.15 -35.13
C ARG A 281 11.36 0.77 -34.49
N ILE A 282 10.21 0.44 -33.91
CA ILE A 282 9.92 -0.90 -33.33
C ILE A 282 9.48 -1.92 -34.39
N GLY A 283 9.42 -1.54 -35.67
CA GLY A 283 9.12 -2.44 -36.78
C GLY A 283 7.63 -2.63 -37.10
N LEU A 284 6.73 -1.75 -36.64
CA LEU A 284 5.32 -1.84 -37.05
C LEU A 284 5.19 -1.57 -38.56
N PRO A 285 4.48 -2.43 -39.31
CA PRO A 285 4.31 -2.24 -40.74
C PRO A 285 3.42 -1.02 -41.01
N ALA A 286 3.69 -0.29 -42.11
CA ALA A 286 2.92 0.89 -42.48
C ALA A 286 1.42 0.61 -42.63
N THR A 287 1.04 -0.62 -43.02
CA THR A 287 -0.36 -1.08 -43.10
C THR A 287 -1.05 -1.20 -41.74
N ALA A 288 -0.30 -1.42 -40.66
CA ALA A 288 -0.84 -1.43 -39.29
C ALA A 288 -0.85 -0.03 -38.67
N VAL A 289 -0.01 0.90 -39.15
CA VAL A 289 0.08 2.26 -38.59
C VAL A 289 -0.77 3.25 -39.39
N VAL A 290 -0.32 3.61 -40.60
CA VAL A 290 -0.94 4.66 -41.42
C VAL A 290 -2.04 4.09 -42.33
N GLY A 291 -1.86 2.86 -42.81
CA GLY A 291 -2.82 2.15 -43.64
C GLY A 291 -3.89 1.38 -42.85
N LEU A 292 -4.03 1.64 -41.54
CA LEU A 292 -4.91 0.90 -40.66
C LEU A 292 -6.37 1.11 -41.04
N THR A 293 -7.04 0.07 -41.54
CA THR A 293 -8.44 0.12 -42.01
C THR A 293 -9.47 -0.24 -40.95
N ALA A 294 -9.07 -0.97 -39.92
CA ALA A 294 -9.88 -1.35 -38.76
C ALA A 294 -9.00 -1.38 -37.50
N PRO A 295 -9.56 -1.20 -36.29
CA PRO A 295 -8.79 -1.35 -35.06
C PRO A 295 -8.15 -2.73 -34.95
N LEU A 296 -6.95 -2.80 -34.36
CA LEU A 296 -6.33 -4.10 -34.07
C LEU A 296 -6.91 -4.67 -32.77
N ASP A 297 -7.27 -5.95 -32.83
CA ASP A 297 -7.71 -6.75 -31.68
C ASP A 297 -6.59 -7.65 -31.13
N ASP A 298 -5.47 -7.79 -31.84
CA ASP A 298 -4.32 -8.61 -31.46
C ASP A 298 -2.97 -7.94 -31.79
N PHE A 299 -1.91 -8.47 -31.20
CA PHE A 299 -0.53 -8.03 -31.42
C PHE A 299 -0.02 -8.47 -32.79
N VAL A 300 0.81 -7.63 -33.42
CA VAL A 300 1.51 -7.96 -34.66
C VAL A 300 2.64 -8.94 -34.32
N PRO A 301 2.69 -10.15 -34.90
CA PRO A 301 3.60 -11.21 -34.44
C PRO A 301 5.10 -10.87 -34.46
N ALA A 302 5.52 -9.90 -35.28
CA ALA A 302 6.92 -9.50 -35.42
C ALA A 302 7.34 -8.36 -34.47
N VAL A 303 6.42 -7.85 -33.64
CA VAL A 303 6.66 -6.72 -32.73
C VAL A 303 6.37 -7.17 -31.31
N GLU A 304 7.23 -6.78 -30.36
CA GLU A 304 7.01 -7.08 -28.95
C GLU A 304 5.67 -6.46 -28.48
N PRO A 305 4.77 -7.23 -27.84
CA PRO A 305 3.44 -6.78 -27.44
C PRO A 305 3.45 -5.49 -26.61
N TRP A 306 4.41 -5.36 -25.70
CA TRP A 306 4.53 -4.20 -24.82
C TRP A 306 4.88 -2.93 -25.60
N ARG A 307 5.89 -2.99 -26.49
CA ARG A 307 6.27 -1.87 -27.37
C ARG A 307 5.16 -1.45 -28.30
N GLN A 308 4.45 -2.42 -28.89
CA GLN A 308 3.29 -2.13 -29.72
C GLN A 308 2.21 -1.39 -28.93
N THR A 309 1.94 -1.82 -27.69
CA THR A 309 0.96 -1.16 -26.81
C THR A 309 1.37 0.29 -26.52
N LEU A 310 2.66 0.52 -26.18
CA LEU A 310 3.19 1.87 -25.99
C LEU A 310 3.03 2.73 -27.26
N ALA A 311 3.35 2.18 -28.44
CA ALA A 311 3.27 2.89 -29.71
C ALA A 311 1.85 3.36 -30.02
N TYR A 312 0.84 2.49 -29.90
CA TYR A 312 -0.55 2.90 -30.11
C TYR A 312 -1.05 3.88 -29.06
N ARG A 313 -0.59 3.77 -27.82
CA ARG A 313 -0.90 4.75 -26.78
C ARG A 313 -0.37 6.14 -27.14
N TYR A 314 0.88 6.25 -27.59
CA TYR A 314 1.45 7.52 -28.00
C TYR A 314 0.82 8.07 -29.27
N LEU A 315 0.57 7.23 -30.27
CA LEU A 315 -0.12 7.60 -31.50
C LEU A 315 -1.52 8.14 -31.19
N ALA A 316 -2.31 7.40 -30.42
CA ALA A 316 -3.66 7.81 -30.03
C ALA A 316 -3.64 9.12 -29.24
N HIS A 317 -2.73 9.29 -28.27
CA HIS A 317 -2.66 10.51 -27.48
C HIS A 317 -2.23 11.73 -28.33
N ALA A 318 -1.18 11.59 -29.15
CA ALA A 318 -0.71 12.65 -30.04
C ALA A 318 -1.78 13.04 -31.07
N ALA A 319 -2.52 12.06 -31.59
CA ALA A 319 -3.57 12.29 -32.57
C ALA A 319 -4.83 12.91 -31.94
N THR A 320 -5.18 12.53 -30.71
CA THR A 320 -6.22 13.21 -29.93
C THR A 320 -5.84 14.67 -29.65
N CYS A 321 -4.57 14.96 -29.33
CA CYS A 321 -4.10 16.34 -29.18
C CYS A 321 -4.29 17.18 -30.46
N LEU A 322 -4.24 16.57 -31.66
CA LEU A 322 -4.48 17.26 -32.92
C LEU A 322 -5.91 17.80 -33.04
N THR A 323 -6.89 17.11 -32.43
CA THR A 323 -8.31 17.51 -32.42
C THR A 323 -8.56 18.84 -31.69
N ARG A 324 -7.62 19.27 -30.83
CA ARG A 324 -7.65 20.62 -30.25
C ARG A 324 -7.49 21.73 -31.30
N TRP A 325 -6.80 21.42 -32.40
CA TRP A 325 -6.38 22.39 -33.41
C TRP A 325 -7.11 22.24 -34.74
N ARG A 326 -7.74 21.08 -34.95
CA ARG A 326 -8.47 20.74 -36.16
C ARG A 326 -9.88 20.30 -35.80
N ASP A 327 -10.84 20.94 -36.44
CA ASP A 327 -12.23 20.52 -36.33
C ASP A 327 -12.48 19.21 -37.11
N LEU A 328 -13.67 18.64 -36.92
CA LEU A 328 -14.07 17.41 -37.58
C LEU A 328 -14.03 17.52 -39.12
N GLY A 329 -14.43 18.65 -39.69
CA GLY A 329 -14.46 18.84 -41.15
C GLY A 329 -13.05 18.82 -41.75
N GLN A 330 -12.11 19.49 -41.09
CA GLN A 330 -10.69 19.47 -41.48
C GLN A 330 -10.09 18.06 -41.35
N LEU A 331 -10.43 17.33 -40.29
CA LEU A 331 -9.94 15.96 -40.09
C LEU A 331 -10.62 14.93 -41.02
N GLN A 332 -11.82 15.21 -41.53
CA GLN A 332 -12.44 14.40 -42.59
C GLN A 332 -11.69 14.55 -43.92
N THR A 333 -11.23 15.76 -44.25
CA THR A 333 -10.37 15.99 -45.43
C THR A 333 -8.94 15.50 -45.24
N GLY A 334 -8.52 15.38 -43.98
CA GLY A 334 -7.20 14.94 -43.58
C GLY A 334 -6.24 16.10 -43.31
N GLU A 335 -5.44 15.96 -42.26
CA GLU A 335 -4.38 16.88 -41.89
C GLU A 335 -3.03 16.32 -42.31
N VAL A 336 -2.28 17.07 -43.11
CA VAL A 336 -0.95 16.65 -43.55
C VAL A 336 0.08 16.91 -42.44
N VAL A 337 0.66 15.83 -41.94
CA VAL A 337 1.85 15.84 -41.09
C VAL A 337 3.07 15.72 -42.02
N PRO A 338 4.00 16.69 -42.02
CA PRO A 338 5.12 16.69 -42.95
C PRO A 338 6.10 15.52 -42.69
N ALA A 339 7.02 15.30 -43.61
CA ALA A 339 8.15 14.40 -43.37
C ALA A 339 9.09 14.99 -42.30
N ALA A 340 9.76 14.13 -41.53
CA ALA A 340 10.75 14.54 -40.53
C ALA A 340 11.86 13.50 -40.40
N ALA A 341 13.06 13.93 -40.01
CA ALA A 341 14.18 13.03 -39.72
C ALA A 341 14.44 13.01 -38.21
N LEU A 342 14.22 11.87 -37.57
CA LEU A 342 14.38 11.64 -36.13
C LEU A 342 15.23 10.40 -35.91
N GLY A 343 16.19 10.44 -34.98
CA GLY A 343 17.02 9.27 -34.63
C GLY A 343 17.73 8.63 -35.83
N GLY A 344 18.12 9.41 -36.84
CA GLY A 344 18.73 8.90 -38.08
C GLY A 344 17.77 8.26 -39.09
N GLN A 345 16.46 8.31 -38.83
CA GLN A 345 15.42 7.72 -39.66
C GLN A 345 14.47 8.79 -40.21
N THR A 346 14.19 8.72 -41.52
CA THR A 346 13.25 9.64 -42.18
C THR A 346 11.84 9.07 -42.15
N MET A 347 10.93 9.81 -41.53
CA MET A 347 9.50 9.58 -41.55
C MET A 347 8.89 10.23 -42.79
N PRO A 348 8.08 9.51 -43.60
CA PRO A 348 7.38 10.12 -44.71
C PRO A 348 6.31 11.10 -44.23
N ALA A 349 5.87 11.99 -45.12
CA ALA A 349 4.68 12.79 -44.87
C ALA A 349 3.44 11.87 -44.83
N VAL A 350 2.53 12.13 -43.90
CA VAL A 350 1.34 11.31 -43.67
C VAL A 350 0.11 12.20 -43.54
N THR A 351 -1.00 11.79 -44.15
CA THR A 351 -2.30 12.44 -43.96
C THR A 351 -3.06 11.75 -42.82
N ILE A 352 -3.35 12.50 -41.76
CA ILE A 352 -4.09 12.02 -40.59
C ILE A 352 -5.55 12.39 -40.73
N THR A 353 -6.43 11.40 -40.74
CA THR A 353 -7.88 11.58 -40.82
C THR A 353 -8.57 11.30 -39.50
N HIS A 354 -9.80 11.78 -39.33
CA HIS A 354 -10.64 11.45 -38.18
C HIS A 354 -10.79 9.93 -37.96
N ASP A 355 -10.99 9.18 -39.03
CA ASP A 355 -11.13 7.72 -38.97
C ASP A 355 -9.84 7.06 -38.46
N LEU A 356 -8.67 7.54 -38.92
CA LEU A 356 -7.40 7.01 -38.46
C LEU A 356 -7.16 7.31 -36.98
N ILE A 357 -7.50 8.52 -36.51
CA ILE A 357 -7.46 8.90 -35.09
C ILE A 357 -8.33 7.94 -34.26
N THR A 358 -9.56 7.70 -34.70
CA THR A 358 -10.51 6.80 -34.03
C THR A 358 -9.95 5.37 -33.94
N ARG A 359 -9.41 4.85 -35.05
CA ARG A 359 -8.83 3.49 -35.06
C ARG A 359 -7.61 3.36 -34.17
N TRP A 360 -6.73 4.37 -34.12
CA TRP A 360 -5.60 4.37 -33.20
C TRP A 360 -6.06 4.40 -31.74
N HIS A 361 -7.07 5.19 -31.42
CA HIS A 361 -7.67 5.24 -30.09
C HIS A 361 -8.28 3.88 -29.69
N GLU A 362 -9.11 3.28 -30.54
CA GLU A 362 -9.72 1.97 -30.28
C GLU A 362 -8.66 0.87 -30.16
N THR A 363 -7.64 0.90 -31.02
CA THR A 363 -6.51 -0.04 -30.95
C THR A 363 -5.71 0.13 -29.65
N CYS A 364 -5.45 1.37 -29.23
CA CYS A 364 -4.78 1.65 -27.95
C CYS A 364 -5.53 1.02 -26.77
N LEU A 365 -6.86 1.21 -26.70
CA LEU A 365 -7.67 0.65 -25.62
C LEU A 365 -7.74 -0.89 -25.68
N ALA A 366 -7.89 -1.45 -26.88
CA ALA A 366 -7.94 -2.90 -27.09
C ALA A 366 -6.62 -3.58 -26.70
N LEU A 367 -5.50 -3.08 -27.21
CA LEU A 367 -4.18 -3.62 -26.92
C LEU A 367 -3.76 -3.38 -25.47
N GLY A 368 -4.08 -2.23 -24.88
CA GLY A 368 -3.82 -1.96 -23.45
C GLY A 368 -4.51 -2.97 -22.54
N ALA A 369 -5.81 -3.21 -22.77
CA ALA A 369 -6.57 -4.21 -22.00
C ALA A 369 -6.07 -5.64 -22.25
N ARG A 370 -5.77 -5.98 -23.51
CA ARG A 370 -5.25 -7.31 -23.87
C ARG A 370 -3.87 -7.56 -23.27
N PHE A 371 -3.00 -6.55 -23.27
CA PHE A 371 -1.66 -6.63 -22.69
C PHE A 371 -1.73 -6.88 -21.19
N ALA A 372 -2.51 -6.08 -20.45
CA ALA A 372 -2.70 -6.26 -19.01
C ALA A 372 -3.25 -7.65 -18.66
N ALA A 373 -4.19 -8.18 -19.46
CA ALA A 373 -4.76 -9.50 -19.26
C ALA A 373 -3.81 -10.66 -19.62
N THR A 374 -2.98 -10.49 -20.65
CA THR A 374 -2.11 -11.56 -21.19
C THR A 374 -0.74 -11.60 -20.52
N TYR A 375 -0.21 -10.43 -20.15
CA TYR A 375 1.12 -10.22 -19.58
C TYR A 375 1.03 -9.44 -18.26
N PRO A 376 0.31 -9.95 -17.26
CA PRO A 376 0.06 -9.19 -16.04
C PRO A 376 1.34 -8.92 -15.22
N TYR A 377 2.37 -9.77 -15.37
CA TYR A 377 3.70 -9.61 -14.77
C TYR A 377 4.69 -8.78 -15.60
N ASP A 378 4.31 -8.36 -16.82
CA ASP A 378 5.11 -7.39 -17.59
C ASP A 378 4.65 -5.96 -17.28
N TRP A 379 5.57 -5.22 -16.68
CA TRP A 379 5.34 -3.91 -16.08
C TRP A 379 5.85 -2.75 -16.96
N SER A 380 6.31 -3.07 -18.17
CA SER A 380 6.77 -2.07 -19.15
C SER A 380 5.67 -1.15 -19.68
N VAL A 381 4.40 -1.52 -19.48
CA VAL A 381 3.22 -0.75 -19.92
C VAL A 381 2.39 -0.37 -18.70
N PRO A 382 2.16 0.92 -18.41
CA PRO A 382 1.29 1.32 -17.31
C PRO A 382 -0.15 0.88 -17.56
N ARG A 383 -0.94 0.69 -16.53
CA ARG A 383 -2.34 0.23 -16.65
C ARG A 383 -3.27 1.42 -16.94
N ALA A 384 -4.39 1.14 -17.59
CA ALA A 384 -5.38 2.17 -17.92
C ALA A 384 -6.18 2.57 -16.67
N ALA A 385 -6.08 3.82 -16.25
CA ALA A 385 -6.74 4.34 -15.05
C ALA A 385 -8.27 4.22 -15.12
N GLU A 386 -8.84 4.34 -16.31
CA GLU A 386 -10.28 4.24 -16.57
C GLU A 386 -10.77 2.80 -16.74
N ARG A 387 -9.88 1.81 -16.74
CA ARG A 387 -10.24 0.39 -16.85
C ARG A 387 -9.39 -0.50 -15.95
N PRO A 388 -9.44 -0.30 -14.63
CA PRO A 388 -8.79 -1.22 -13.71
C PRO A 388 -9.39 -2.62 -13.87
N MET A 389 -8.53 -3.63 -13.91
CA MET A 389 -8.93 -5.03 -13.98
C MET A 389 -8.21 -5.85 -12.92
N MET A 390 -8.79 -6.99 -12.57
CA MET A 390 -8.22 -7.90 -11.56
C MET A 390 -6.78 -8.37 -11.90
N MET A 391 -6.41 -8.38 -13.18
CA MET A 391 -5.09 -8.79 -13.66
C MET A 391 -4.06 -7.66 -13.60
N ASP A 392 -4.48 -6.43 -13.25
CA ASP A 392 -3.53 -5.34 -13.03
C ASP A 392 -2.66 -5.60 -11.80
N TRP A 393 -3.19 -6.31 -10.81
CA TRP A 393 -2.49 -6.72 -9.61
C TRP A 393 -2.47 -8.26 -9.57
N PRO A 394 -1.75 -8.93 -10.50
CA PRO A 394 -1.65 -10.37 -10.41
C PRO A 394 -1.07 -10.75 -9.06
N LEU A 395 -1.53 -11.87 -8.53
CA LEU A 395 -1.04 -12.41 -7.27
C LEU A 395 0.49 -12.53 -7.37
N ILE A 396 1.20 -11.62 -6.70
CA ILE A 396 2.67 -11.64 -6.64
C ILE A 396 3.06 -13.00 -6.07
N GLU A 397 3.57 -13.89 -6.92
CA GLU A 397 4.34 -15.10 -6.56
C GLU A 397 3.77 -16.04 -5.48
N SER A 398 2.49 -15.91 -5.14
CA SER A 398 1.89 -16.58 -3.99
C SER A 398 0.82 -17.55 -4.45
N ASP A 399 1.20 -18.45 -5.36
CA ASP A 399 0.34 -19.57 -5.71
C ASP A 399 0.28 -20.54 -4.52
N LEU A 400 -0.78 -20.41 -3.72
CA LEU A 400 -1.11 -21.38 -2.67
C LEU A 400 -1.44 -22.77 -3.26
N PHE A 401 -1.61 -22.89 -4.59
CA PHE A 401 -2.08 -24.10 -5.25
C PHE A 401 -1.35 -24.38 -6.56
N SER A 402 -0.12 -24.88 -6.45
CA SER A 402 0.51 -25.60 -7.56
C SER A 402 0.29 -27.11 -7.43
N PRO A 403 -0.23 -27.82 -8.44
CA PRO A 403 -0.50 -27.35 -9.81
C PRO A 403 -1.85 -26.60 -9.98
N PRO A 404 -1.98 -25.75 -11.02
CA PRO A 404 -3.20 -25.01 -11.29
C PRO A 404 -4.42 -25.92 -11.35
N HIS A 405 -5.47 -25.62 -10.57
CA HIS A 405 -6.70 -26.41 -10.57
C HIS A 405 -7.35 -26.39 -11.96
N SER A 406 -7.40 -27.55 -12.60
CA SER A 406 -8.03 -27.78 -13.90
C SER A 406 -9.21 -28.75 -13.70
N ALA A 407 -10.33 -28.25 -13.19
CA ALA A 407 -11.55 -29.03 -13.01
C ALA A 407 -12.73 -28.41 -13.78
N ALA A 408 -13.74 -29.22 -14.06
CA ALA A 408 -15.02 -28.74 -14.58
C ALA A 408 -15.69 -27.81 -13.55
N ILE A 409 -16.27 -26.70 -14.01
CA ILE A 409 -17.04 -25.80 -13.14
C ILE A 409 -18.31 -26.55 -12.71
N GLY A 410 -18.48 -26.76 -11.40
CA GLY A 410 -19.73 -27.33 -10.88
C GLY A 410 -20.93 -26.49 -11.32
N GLY A 411 -21.91 -27.13 -11.96
CA GLY A 411 -23.12 -26.46 -12.48
C GLY A 411 -23.14 -26.20 -14.00
N LEU A 412 -22.03 -26.45 -14.71
CA LEU A 412 -22.00 -26.52 -16.18
C LEU A 412 -21.81 -27.98 -16.64
N SER A 413 -22.09 -28.25 -17.92
CA SER A 413 -21.89 -29.58 -18.51
C SER A 413 -20.49 -30.11 -18.16
N PRO A 414 -20.33 -31.40 -17.77
CA PRO A 414 -19.04 -32.00 -17.45
C PRO A 414 -18.02 -31.97 -18.60
N THR A 415 -18.45 -31.59 -19.81
CA THR A 415 -17.59 -31.38 -20.99
C THR A 415 -17.10 -29.95 -21.15
N THR A 416 -17.67 -28.98 -20.42
CA THR A 416 -17.32 -27.56 -20.55
C THR A 416 -16.20 -27.25 -19.57
N THR A 417 -14.96 -27.32 -20.06
CA THR A 417 -13.79 -26.85 -19.32
C THR A 417 -13.97 -25.36 -19.01
N ALA A 418 -13.66 -24.96 -17.78
CA ALA A 418 -13.64 -23.55 -17.38
C ALA A 418 -12.70 -22.77 -18.31
N THR A 419 -13.22 -22.02 -19.27
CA THR A 419 -12.42 -21.15 -20.15
C THR A 419 -12.33 -19.72 -19.62
N MET A 420 -13.20 -19.35 -18.67
CA MET A 420 -13.33 -17.98 -18.19
C MET A 420 -12.24 -17.58 -17.20
N TRP A 421 -11.49 -18.54 -16.66
CA TRP A 421 -10.48 -18.32 -15.63
C TRP A 421 -9.36 -19.35 -15.84
N LYS A 422 -8.38 -19.03 -16.68
CA LYS A 422 -7.10 -19.72 -16.58
C LYS A 422 -6.34 -19.03 -15.46
N PRO A 423 -6.16 -19.65 -14.28
CA PRO A 423 -5.20 -19.15 -13.31
C PRO A 423 -3.86 -18.99 -14.04
N VAL A 424 -3.41 -17.75 -14.17
CA VAL A 424 -2.05 -17.47 -14.63
C VAL A 424 -1.18 -17.78 -13.43
N ALA A 425 -0.42 -18.87 -13.51
CA ALA A 425 0.58 -19.20 -12.50
C ALA A 425 1.47 -17.97 -12.27
N ALA A 426 1.86 -17.76 -11.03
CA ALA A 426 2.72 -16.63 -10.73
C ALA A 426 4.05 -16.73 -11.47
N GLN A 427 4.54 -15.58 -11.93
CA GLN A 427 5.75 -15.46 -12.74
C GLN A 427 6.57 -14.29 -12.21
N ASP A 428 7.88 -14.33 -12.51
CA ASP A 428 8.76 -13.22 -12.24
C ASP A 428 8.25 -11.95 -12.91
N VAL A 429 8.38 -10.84 -12.20
CA VAL A 429 8.07 -9.52 -12.74
C VAL A 429 9.09 -9.15 -13.81
N GLU A 430 8.61 -8.89 -15.02
CA GLU A 430 9.44 -8.44 -16.14
C GLU A 430 9.35 -6.93 -16.32
N ARG A 431 10.49 -6.32 -16.70
CA ARG A 431 10.59 -4.91 -17.11
C ARG A 431 9.91 -3.94 -16.13
N ALA A 432 10.11 -4.16 -14.83
CA ALA A 432 9.61 -3.28 -13.77
C ALA A 432 10.01 -1.81 -14.00
N GLY A 433 11.14 -1.55 -14.68
CA GLY A 433 11.67 -0.20 -14.85
C GLY A 433 12.11 0.39 -13.52
N ALA A 434 12.32 1.71 -13.46
CA ALA A 434 12.64 2.37 -12.20
C ALA A 434 11.39 2.80 -11.43
N SER A 435 11.60 3.18 -10.17
CA SER A 435 10.62 3.87 -9.33
C SER A 435 10.26 5.25 -9.92
N MET A 436 9.00 5.65 -9.75
CA MET A 436 8.51 7.00 -10.08
C MET A 436 9.18 8.04 -9.15
N SER A 437 9.35 7.69 -7.88
CA SER A 437 9.95 8.54 -6.85
C SER A 437 11.48 8.49 -6.82
N TYR A 438 12.09 7.33 -7.10
CA TYR A 438 13.54 7.08 -7.03
C TYR A 438 14.12 6.48 -8.33
N PRO A 439 14.07 7.23 -9.43
CA PRO A 439 14.34 6.69 -10.76
C PRO A 439 15.81 6.39 -11.07
N SER A 440 16.73 6.86 -10.24
CA SER A 440 18.17 6.58 -10.35
C SER A 440 18.53 5.18 -9.83
N ALA A 441 17.69 4.59 -8.97
CA ALA A 441 17.86 3.23 -8.51
C ALA A 441 17.24 2.28 -9.54
N SER A 442 18.09 1.49 -10.20
CA SER A 442 17.59 0.29 -10.86
C SER A 442 17.11 -0.66 -9.75
N LEU A 443 15.85 -1.09 -9.81
CA LEU A 443 15.38 -2.17 -8.96
C LEU A 443 16.22 -3.41 -9.31
N THR A 444 17.22 -3.71 -8.50
CA THR A 444 18.06 -4.89 -8.75
C THR A 444 17.24 -6.15 -8.48
N PRO A 445 17.48 -7.28 -9.17
CA PRO A 445 16.86 -8.55 -8.77
C PRO A 445 17.16 -8.93 -7.32
N ALA A 446 18.27 -8.44 -6.76
CA ALA A 446 18.65 -8.61 -5.36
C ALA A 446 17.85 -7.72 -4.39
N LEU A 447 17.01 -6.80 -4.87
CA LEU A 447 16.18 -5.92 -4.05
C LEU A 447 15.17 -6.72 -3.20
N TRP A 448 14.75 -7.86 -3.73
CA TRP A 448 13.92 -8.83 -3.02
C TRP A 448 14.68 -9.54 -1.90
N GLY A 449 16.01 -9.38 -1.83
CA GLY A 449 16.86 -10.23 -1.01
C GLY A 449 17.07 -11.60 -1.66
N ASP A 450 17.49 -12.56 -0.87
CA ASP A 450 17.61 -13.94 -1.31
C ASP A 450 16.20 -14.55 -1.44
N THR A 451 15.79 -14.91 -2.66
CA THR A 451 14.48 -15.55 -2.92
C THR A 451 14.28 -16.81 -2.08
N ARG A 452 15.36 -17.47 -1.63
CA ARG A 452 15.31 -18.62 -0.72
C ARG A 452 14.80 -18.29 0.69
N HIS A 453 14.79 -17.02 1.08
CA HIS A 453 14.25 -16.57 2.37
C HIS A 453 12.75 -16.25 2.32
N PHE A 454 12.13 -16.28 1.13
CA PHE A 454 10.68 -16.16 0.99
C PHE A 454 10.02 -17.49 1.33
N THR A 455 9.81 -17.72 2.62
CA THR A 455 9.13 -18.91 3.16
C THR A 455 7.60 -18.78 3.13
N LEU A 456 7.06 -17.79 2.42
CA LEU A 456 5.61 -17.56 2.27
C LEU A 456 4.89 -18.78 1.67
N ALA A 457 5.54 -19.50 0.75
CA ALA A 457 5.04 -20.74 0.15
C ALA A 457 5.53 -22.01 0.87
N ALA A 458 6.33 -21.88 1.93
CA ALA A 458 6.73 -23.04 2.72
C ALA A 458 5.49 -23.62 3.42
N PRO A 459 5.33 -24.96 3.47
CA PRO A 459 4.27 -25.56 4.26
C PRO A 459 4.39 -25.10 5.71
N PHE A 460 3.27 -24.65 6.28
CA PHE A 460 3.21 -24.24 7.68
C PHE A 460 2.06 -24.96 8.40
N THR A 461 2.22 -25.21 9.69
CA THR A 461 1.11 -25.61 10.54
C THR A 461 0.29 -24.38 10.93
N ALA A 462 -1.03 -24.49 11.04
CA ALA A 462 -1.88 -23.34 11.37
C ALA A 462 -1.41 -22.59 12.64
N ALA A 463 -0.86 -23.32 13.62
CA ALA A 463 -0.28 -22.77 14.84
C ALA A 463 0.93 -21.84 14.59
N GLU A 464 1.75 -22.09 13.56
CA GLU A 464 2.89 -21.23 13.18
C GLU A 464 2.47 -19.88 12.62
N ARG A 465 1.20 -19.73 12.22
CA ARG A 465 0.62 -18.45 11.76
C ARG A 465 -0.45 -17.93 12.71
N CYS A 466 -0.71 -18.57 13.84
CA CYS A 466 -1.61 -18.01 14.84
C CYS A 466 -0.82 -17.05 15.74
N ARG A 467 -1.30 -15.81 15.85
CA ARG A 467 -0.81 -14.85 16.84
C ARG A 467 -1.69 -14.92 18.07
N GLU A 468 -1.09 -14.91 19.24
CA GLU A 468 -1.79 -14.82 20.51
C GLU A 468 -1.68 -13.40 21.07
N LEU A 469 -2.80 -12.87 21.57
CA LEU A 469 -2.85 -11.61 22.30
C LEU A 469 -2.81 -11.92 23.79
N VAL A 470 -1.72 -11.58 24.45
CA VAL A 470 -1.56 -11.77 25.90
C VAL A 470 -1.70 -10.44 26.60
N PHE A 471 -2.48 -10.41 27.68
CA PHE A 471 -2.80 -9.21 28.44
C PHE A 471 -2.37 -9.35 29.90
N TRP A 472 -1.74 -8.30 30.44
CA TRP A 472 -1.39 -8.19 31.85
C TRP A 472 -2.00 -6.91 32.44
N SER A 473 -2.24 -6.94 33.75
CA SER A 473 -2.64 -5.77 34.53
C SER A 473 -1.47 -5.32 35.40
N VAL A 474 -0.82 -4.21 35.04
CA VAL A 474 0.36 -3.68 35.71
C VAL A 474 0.17 -2.20 36.06
N ASP A 475 0.75 -1.74 37.16
CA ASP A 475 0.66 -0.34 37.60
C ASP A 475 1.92 0.45 37.21
N TRP A 476 2.28 0.42 35.92
CA TRP A 476 3.53 0.99 35.41
C TRP A 476 3.61 2.52 35.54
N GLN A 477 2.47 3.20 35.67
CA GLN A 477 2.41 4.65 35.88
C GLN A 477 2.83 5.07 37.30
N ALA A 478 3.01 4.11 38.21
CA ALA A 478 3.57 4.39 39.52
C ALA A 478 5.09 4.63 39.50
N TYR A 479 5.77 4.37 38.37
CA TYR A 479 7.20 4.62 38.24
C TYR A 479 7.51 6.11 38.07
N GLU A 480 8.52 6.61 38.78
CA GLU A 480 8.86 8.04 38.85
C GLU A 480 9.24 8.64 37.48
N ASP A 481 9.77 7.83 36.57
CA ASP A 481 10.27 8.22 35.25
C ASP A 481 9.27 7.96 34.11
N TYR A 482 8.02 7.60 34.41
CA TYR A 482 7.07 7.21 33.36
C TYR A 482 6.75 8.35 32.36
N GLU A 483 6.86 9.61 32.79
CA GLU A 483 6.63 10.80 31.92
C GLU A 483 7.88 11.21 31.12
N THR A 484 9.06 10.79 31.54
CA THR A 484 10.34 11.24 30.97
C THR A 484 11.05 10.16 30.15
N ALA A 485 10.62 8.90 30.26
CA ALA A 485 11.15 7.79 29.48
C ALA A 485 10.83 7.98 27.97
N PRO A 486 11.82 7.84 27.08
CA PRO A 486 11.59 7.97 25.64
C PRO A 486 10.70 6.83 25.12
N SER A 487 9.57 7.20 24.51
CA SER A 487 8.58 6.30 23.88
C SER A 487 8.95 5.90 22.45
#